data_AF-A0A855LME4-F1
#
_entry.id   AF-A0A855LME4-F1
#
_cell.length_a   1.000
_cell.length_b   1.000
_cell.length_c   1.000
_cell.angle_alpha   90.00
_cell.angle_beta   90.00
_cell.angle_gamma   90.00
#
_symmetry.space_group_name_H-M   'P 1'
#
loop_
_entity.id
_entity.type
_entity.pdbx_description
1 polymer ?
#
loop_
_entity_poly.entity_id
_entity_poly.type
_entity_poly.pdbx_seq_one_letter_code
_entity_poly.pdbx_strand_id
1 'polypeptide(L)'
;MANETNVPHVKPTTLDGWVKLLDSVRLPVPQDAHDRVCRAIRDDRSSLRDIADLMQDSPALALSIIREANRHTQGNMSAPAENLEVAINRLGLGRTEELLARLPAEPAAQIPQPLRQLQMISQHATQQANGFFASRLARLWQDIHWGSLLFLSPLWPLALTFPKLLEEWEVRVIHKGESARVVEKQLFGVRLLKIGEALVEAWRLPVWVQQGYRLLLTEQRELVKVLRIARDVDHPLRQQNRLDDDPTLRRWLNQPANTVLLANGLALSAQQAWDSPHSERWQYLTSLYLQISMDEVQQQLHQQAAVSARHHFMPDLWHPAVSLLWPWGTRRLPAGMLPAAAPSADDLSQWRRQCAELLAVPSRFTNAMSLTVAARDALVASGMRRVMILMADRSHANLRVHQTSGLPKEAAALNFVVSQSSVLQRLLTQQAQVRITPDNNAQFSALLPPSLRALFRGEHLFLRSLVNNGRVIMIVVADQGGGPFADITVQAFGKTAQCIEKALHSFSQRGQ
;
A
#
# COMPACT_ATOMS: atom_id res chain seq x y z
N MET A 1 -21.44 -11.31 -9.70
CA MET A 1 -21.98 -10.60 -8.52
C MET A 1 -20.90 -10.65 -7.47
N ALA A 2 -20.33 -9.50 -7.11
CA ALA A 2 -19.19 -9.46 -6.19
C ALA A 2 -19.67 -9.91 -4.80
N ASN A 3 -19.00 -10.91 -4.22
CA ASN A 3 -19.22 -11.28 -2.83
C ASN A 3 -18.88 -10.06 -1.97
N GLU A 4 -19.91 -9.44 -1.40
CA GLU A 4 -19.77 -8.45 -0.34
C GLU A 4 -19.08 -9.15 0.83
N THR A 5 -17.76 -8.98 0.90
CA THR A 5 -16.98 -9.38 2.06
C THR A 5 -17.52 -8.58 3.24
N ASN A 6 -18.04 -9.29 4.24
CA ASN A 6 -18.71 -8.77 5.43
C ASN A 6 -17.70 -8.09 6.39
N VAL A 7 -16.84 -7.23 5.85
CA VAL A 7 -15.74 -6.57 6.54
C VAL A 7 -16.22 -5.18 6.97
N PRO A 8 -16.16 -4.84 8.26
CA PRO A 8 -16.49 -3.52 8.76
C PRO A 8 -15.86 -2.40 7.92
N HIS A 9 -16.69 -1.50 7.38
CA HIS A 9 -16.23 -0.33 6.62
C HIS A 9 -15.50 0.71 7.47
N VAL A 10 -15.50 0.55 8.80
CA VAL A 10 -14.85 1.50 9.71
C VAL A 10 -13.42 1.04 9.98
N LYS A 11 -12.47 1.86 9.53
CA LYS A 11 -11.04 1.68 9.79
C LYS A 11 -10.73 1.76 11.30
N PRO A 12 -10.15 0.71 11.92
CA PRO A 12 -9.72 0.77 13.31
C PRO A 12 -8.55 1.74 13.53
N THR A 13 -8.37 2.16 14.78
CA THR A 13 -7.24 3.01 15.20
C THR A 13 -6.46 2.43 16.39
N THR A 14 -6.92 1.31 16.95
CA THR A 14 -6.30 0.61 18.08
C THR A 14 -5.76 -0.75 17.64
N LEU A 15 -4.77 -1.28 18.38
CA LEU A 15 -4.16 -2.58 18.07
C LEU A 15 -5.20 -3.70 18.10
N ASP A 16 -5.98 -3.81 19.18
CA ASP A 16 -7.00 -4.85 19.33
C ASP A 16 -8.08 -4.77 18.24
N GLY A 17 -8.44 -3.54 17.83
CA GLY A 17 -9.38 -3.31 16.74
C GLY A 17 -8.85 -3.83 15.40
N TRP A 18 -7.58 -3.58 15.10
CA TRP A 18 -6.92 -4.12 13.90
C TRP A 18 -6.78 -5.64 13.95
N VAL A 19 -6.34 -6.21 15.06
CA VAL A 19 -6.18 -7.67 15.22
C VAL A 19 -7.52 -8.38 15.04
N LYS A 20 -8.57 -7.92 15.73
CA LYS A 20 -9.92 -8.49 15.60
C LYS A 20 -10.45 -8.42 14.16
N LEU A 21 -10.24 -7.29 13.49
CA LEU A 21 -10.68 -7.10 12.12
C LEU A 21 -9.94 -8.06 11.17
N LEU A 22 -8.61 -8.03 11.19
CA LEU A 22 -7.77 -8.77 10.24
C LEU A 22 -7.79 -10.29 10.49
N ASP A 23 -7.96 -10.74 11.73
CA ASP A 23 -8.13 -12.16 12.04
C ASP A 23 -9.43 -12.74 11.45
N SER A 24 -10.50 -11.93 11.42
CA SER A 24 -11.80 -12.34 10.88
C SER A 24 -11.84 -12.49 9.36
N VAL A 25 -10.88 -11.87 8.65
CA VAL A 25 -10.83 -11.88 7.18
C VAL A 25 -10.52 -13.29 6.66
N ARG A 26 -11.32 -13.73 5.70
CA ARG A 26 -11.06 -14.93 4.90
C ARG A 26 -10.36 -14.51 3.61
N LEU A 27 -9.17 -15.02 3.37
CA LEU A 27 -8.42 -14.72 2.15
C LEU A 27 -8.97 -15.57 1.00
N PRO A 28 -9.23 -14.99 -0.17
CA PRO A 28 -9.56 -15.75 -1.36
C PRO A 28 -8.36 -16.61 -1.80
N VAL A 29 -8.67 -17.80 -2.28
CA VAL A 29 -7.70 -18.77 -2.82
C VAL A 29 -7.94 -18.96 -4.31
N PRO A 30 -6.88 -19.15 -5.13
CA PRO A 30 -7.05 -19.46 -6.55
C PRO A 30 -7.86 -20.75 -6.73
N GLN A 31 -8.91 -20.68 -7.55
CA GLN A 31 -9.81 -21.81 -7.85
C GLN A 31 -9.04 -23.07 -8.27
N ASP A 32 -8.08 -22.94 -9.19
CA ASP A 32 -7.32 -24.09 -9.71
C ASP A 32 -6.48 -24.79 -8.63
N ALA A 33 -5.96 -24.04 -7.65
CA ALA A 33 -5.23 -24.62 -6.52
C ALA A 33 -6.19 -25.31 -5.55
N HIS A 34 -7.33 -24.68 -5.26
CA HIS A 34 -8.37 -25.25 -4.41
C HIS A 34 -8.92 -26.56 -4.99
N ASP A 35 -9.27 -26.60 -6.27
CA ASP A 35 -9.83 -27.77 -6.94
C ASP A 35 -8.81 -28.92 -7.05
N ARG A 36 -7.53 -28.62 -7.26
CA ARG A 36 -6.45 -29.62 -7.25
C ARG A 36 -6.33 -30.29 -5.89
N VAL A 37 -6.34 -29.50 -4.82
CA VAL A 37 -6.21 -30.00 -3.46
C VAL A 37 -7.45 -30.77 -3.01
N CYS A 38 -8.66 -30.29 -3.33
CA CYS A 38 -9.90 -31.01 -3.06
C CYS A 38 -9.94 -32.38 -3.76
N ARG A 39 -9.44 -32.46 -5.00
CA ARG A 39 -9.30 -33.74 -5.71
C ARG A 39 -8.30 -34.67 -5.03
N ALA A 40 -7.13 -34.16 -4.64
CA ALA A 40 -6.11 -34.96 -3.97
C ALA A 40 -6.60 -35.52 -2.62
N ILE A 41 -7.34 -34.74 -1.84
CA ILE A 41 -7.90 -35.20 -0.55
C ILE A 41 -8.93 -36.33 -0.73
N ARG A 42 -9.65 -36.35 -1.86
CA ARG A 42 -10.65 -37.38 -2.18
C ARG A 42 -10.05 -38.61 -2.87
N ASP A 43 -8.76 -38.56 -3.22
CA ASP A 43 -8.05 -39.67 -3.83
C ASP A 43 -7.30 -40.46 -2.76
N ASP A 44 -7.74 -41.69 -2.49
CA ASP A 44 -7.15 -42.61 -1.51
C ASP A 44 -5.66 -42.93 -1.80
N ARG A 45 -5.14 -42.60 -2.99
CA ARG A 45 -3.74 -42.78 -3.36
C ARG A 45 -2.84 -41.61 -2.99
N SER A 46 -3.40 -40.45 -2.65
CA SER A 46 -2.61 -39.26 -2.33
C SER A 46 -2.10 -39.33 -0.89
N SER A 47 -0.78 -39.21 -0.71
CA SER A 47 -0.21 -39.09 0.63
C SER A 47 -0.42 -37.68 1.21
N LEU A 48 -0.31 -37.53 2.54
CA LEU A 48 -0.34 -36.21 3.19
C LEU A 48 0.72 -35.26 2.64
N ARG A 49 1.87 -35.82 2.25
CA ARG A 49 2.96 -35.07 1.63
C ARG A 49 2.60 -34.58 0.23
N ASP A 50 1.98 -35.42 -0.60
CA ASP A 50 1.53 -35.01 -1.94
C ASP A 50 0.50 -33.87 -1.84
N ILE A 51 -0.41 -33.96 -0.87
CA ILE A 51 -1.40 -32.90 -0.60
C ILE A 51 -0.70 -31.62 -0.13
N ALA A 52 0.29 -31.71 0.76
CA ALA A 52 1.05 -30.56 1.23
C ALA A 52 1.84 -29.88 0.10
N ASP A 53 2.48 -30.67 -0.78
CA ASP A 53 3.23 -30.16 -1.92
C ASP A 53 2.31 -29.42 -2.91
N LEU A 54 1.10 -29.94 -3.16
CA LEU A 54 0.09 -29.25 -3.99
C LEU A 54 -0.38 -27.92 -3.40
N MET A 55 -0.40 -27.80 -2.07
CA MET A 55 -0.81 -26.57 -1.38
C MET A 55 0.29 -25.50 -1.38
N GLN A 56 1.56 -25.88 -1.51
CA GLN A 56 2.71 -24.98 -1.38
C GLN A 56 2.69 -23.81 -2.38
N ASP A 57 2.17 -24.06 -3.59
CA ASP A 57 2.06 -23.04 -4.65
C ASP A 57 0.96 -21.99 -4.38
N SER A 58 0.13 -22.18 -3.34
CA SER A 58 -0.94 -21.27 -2.96
C SER A 58 -0.71 -20.71 -1.54
N PRO A 59 -0.09 -19.52 -1.41
CA PRO A 59 0.26 -18.95 -0.11
C PRO A 59 -0.95 -18.74 0.81
N ALA A 60 -2.09 -18.27 0.28
CA ALA A 60 -3.32 -18.09 1.04
C ALA A 60 -3.91 -19.43 1.55
N LEU A 61 -3.78 -20.49 0.76
CA LEU A 61 -4.22 -21.83 1.16
C LEU A 61 -3.34 -22.36 2.29
N ALA A 62 -2.03 -22.26 2.12
CA ALA A 62 -1.06 -22.70 3.11
C ALA A 62 -1.25 -21.99 4.47
N LEU A 63 -1.41 -20.66 4.44
CA LEU A 63 -1.71 -19.88 5.64
C LEU A 63 -3.02 -20.34 6.30
N SER A 64 -4.08 -20.56 5.52
CA SER A 64 -5.39 -20.95 6.06
C SER A 64 -5.32 -22.27 6.81
N ILE A 65 -4.61 -23.25 6.25
CA ILE A 65 -4.41 -24.58 6.85
C ILE A 65 -3.58 -24.48 8.14
N ILE A 66 -2.44 -23.78 8.11
CA ILE A 66 -1.57 -23.61 9.29
C ILE A 66 -2.32 -22.87 10.41
N ARG A 67 -3.05 -21.80 10.07
CA ARG A 67 -3.87 -21.05 11.04
C ARG A 67 -4.91 -21.96 11.68
N GLU A 68 -5.66 -22.72 10.88
CA GLU A 68 -6.72 -23.58 11.43
C GLU A 68 -6.13 -24.71 12.29
N ALA A 69 -5.02 -25.32 11.88
CA ALA A 69 -4.31 -26.34 12.66
C ALA A 69 -3.85 -25.80 14.03
N ASN A 70 -3.44 -24.54 14.08
CA ASN A 70 -2.93 -23.91 15.29
C ASN A 70 -4.02 -23.34 16.20
N ARG A 71 -5.23 -23.06 15.68
CA ARG A 71 -6.40 -22.61 16.47
C ARG A 71 -6.93 -23.66 17.44
N HIS A 72 -6.95 -24.93 17.02
CA HIS A 72 -7.49 -26.04 17.81
C HIS A 72 -6.52 -26.66 18.82
N THR A 73 -5.37 -26.03 19.02
CA THR A 73 -4.42 -26.46 20.06
C THR A 73 -4.89 -25.96 21.43
N GLN A 74 -6.00 -26.52 21.93
CA GLN A 74 -6.44 -26.31 23.31
C GLN A 74 -5.63 -27.22 24.24
N GLY A 75 -4.62 -26.64 24.88
CA GLY A 75 -3.76 -27.29 25.87
C GLY A 75 -2.31 -26.85 25.73
N ASN A 76 -1.67 -26.43 26.83
CA ASN A 76 -0.28 -25.95 26.90
C ASN A 76 0.79 -26.98 26.50
N MET A 77 0.42 -28.15 25.98
CA MET A 77 1.30 -29.31 25.82
C MET A 77 1.68 -29.66 24.37
N SER A 78 1.15 -28.95 23.35
CA SER A 78 1.51 -29.22 21.95
C SER A 78 2.10 -27.99 21.26
N ALA A 79 3.28 -28.17 20.67
CA ALA A 79 3.96 -27.15 19.87
C ALA A 79 3.11 -26.77 18.64
N PRO A 80 3.12 -25.52 18.15
CA PRO A 80 2.44 -25.14 16.91
C PRO A 80 2.90 -25.99 15.71
N ALA A 81 2.07 -26.08 14.68
CA ALA A 81 2.47 -26.60 13.39
C ALA A 81 3.34 -25.57 12.67
N GLU A 82 4.56 -25.97 12.32
CA GLU A 82 5.59 -25.13 11.66
C GLU A 82 5.58 -25.29 10.13
N ASN A 83 4.97 -26.37 9.61
CA ASN A 83 4.87 -26.67 8.17
C ASN A 83 3.51 -27.31 7.82
N LEU A 84 3.21 -27.42 6.51
CA LEU A 84 1.93 -27.94 6.04
C LEU A 84 1.68 -29.41 6.35
N GLU A 85 2.70 -30.27 6.22
CA GLU A 85 2.54 -31.69 6.49
C GLU A 85 2.11 -31.94 7.94
N VAL A 86 2.76 -31.25 8.90
CA VAL A 86 2.40 -31.28 10.32
C VAL A 86 1.00 -30.68 10.55
N ALA A 87 0.65 -29.60 9.85
CA ALA A 87 -0.65 -28.95 9.98
C ALA A 87 -1.80 -29.85 9.49
N ILE A 88 -1.66 -30.48 8.32
CA ILE A 88 -2.66 -31.39 7.75
C ILE A 88 -2.78 -32.64 8.63
N ASN A 89 -1.65 -33.22 9.04
CA ASN A 89 -1.66 -34.39 9.94
C ASN A 89 -2.37 -34.09 11.27
N ARG A 90 -2.20 -32.88 11.81
CA ARG A 90 -2.87 -32.43 13.04
C ARG A 90 -4.37 -32.19 12.85
N LEU A 91 -4.77 -31.56 11.75
CA LEU A 91 -6.18 -31.30 11.45
C LEU A 91 -6.94 -32.59 11.12
N GLY A 92 -6.27 -33.52 10.44
CA GLY A 92 -6.88 -34.65 9.76
C GLY A 92 -7.54 -34.23 8.44
N LEU A 93 -7.72 -35.20 7.54
CA LEU A 93 -8.26 -34.96 6.20
C LEU A 93 -9.71 -34.43 6.21
N GLY A 94 -10.57 -34.96 7.09
CA GLY A 94 -11.97 -34.53 7.18
C GLY A 94 -12.12 -33.04 7.53
N ARG A 95 -11.41 -32.55 8.56
CA ARG A 95 -11.42 -31.12 8.91
C ARG A 95 -10.73 -30.26 7.85
N THR A 96 -9.73 -30.82 7.17
CA THR A 96 -9.09 -30.14 6.04
C THR A 96 -10.10 -29.92 4.91
N GLU A 97 -10.90 -30.93 4.55
CA GLU A 97 -11.97 -30.79 3.57
C GLU A 97 -13.05 -29.79 4.01
N GLU A 98 -13.48 -29.84 5.27
CA GLU A 98 -14.44 -28.86 5.83
C GLU A 98 -13.92 -27.42 5.74
N LEU A 99 -12.62 -27.20 6.00
CA LEU A 99 -12.01 -25.89 5.88
C LEU A 99 -12.01 -25.43 4.41
N LEU A 100 -11.57 -26.30 3.49
CA LEU A 100 -11.53 -26.00 2.07
C LEU A 100 -12.92 -25.61 1.54
N ALA A 101 -13.97 -26.31 1.97
CA ALA A 101 -15.35 -26.01 1.57
C ALA A 101 -15.83 -24.60 2.00
N ARG A 102 -15.19 -23.99 3.01
CA ARG A 102 -15.54 -22.66 3.53
C ARG A 102 -14.66 -21.54 2.97
N LEU A 103 -13.57 -21.86 2.29
CA LEU A 103 -12.68 -20.84 1.72
C LEU A 103 -13.30 -20.21 0.48
N PRO A 104 -13.16 -18.88 0.29
CA PRO A 104 -13.58 -18.25 -0.95
C PRO A 104 -12.63 -18.66 -2.08
N ALA A 105 -13.06 -19.60 -2.92
CA ALA A 105 -12.35 -19.99 -4.12
C ALA A 105 -12.78 -19.09 -5.27
N GLU A 106 -11.82 -18.39 -5.88
CA GLU A 106 -12.09 -17.42 -6.95
C GLU A 106 -11.07 -17.59 -8.08
N PRO A 107 -11.45 -17.30 -9.34
CA PRO A 107 -10.48 -17.22 -10.43
C PRO A 107 -9.36 -16.23 -10.09
N ALA A 108 -8.11 -16.58 -10.39
CA ALA A 108 -6.95 -15.77 -9.98
C ALA A 108 -7.04 -14.29 -10.43
N ALA A 109 -7.65 -14.02 -11.60
CA ALA A 109 -7.86 -12.66 -12.11
C ALA A 109 -8.87 -11.83 -11.29
N GLN A 110 -9.78 -12.47 -10.55
CA GLN A 110 -10.77 -11.80 -9.69
C GLN A 110 -10.20 -11.48 -8.31
N ILE A 111 -9.16 -12.21 -7.88
CA ILE A 111 -8.46 -11.92 -6.63
C ILE A 111 -7.79 -10.54 -6.73
N PRO A 112 -8.02 -9.64 -5.75
CA PRO A 112 -7.48 -8.29 -5.81
C PRO A 112 -5.97 -8.24 -6.00
N GLN A 113 -5.55 -7.42 -6.96
CA GLN A 113 -4.14 -7.27 -7.35
C GLN A 113 -3.19 -6.94 -6.18
N PRO A 114 -3.54 -6.06 -5.20
CA PRO A 114 -2.65 -5.79 -4.06
C PRO A 114 -2.36 -7.01 -3.19
N LEU A 115 -3.34 -7.90 -3.02
CA LEU A 115 -3.15 -9.17 -2.30
C LEU A 115 -2.22 -10.10 -3.07
N ARG A 116 -2.49 -10.30 -4.37
CA ARG A 116 -1.65 -11.14 -5.24
C ARG A 116 -0.20 -10.62 -5.30
N GLN A 117 0.00 -9.30 -5.32
CA GLN A 117 1.32 -8.68 -5.28
C GLN A 117 2.09 -9.06 -4.01
N LEU A 118 1.49 -8.95 -2.81
CA LEU A 118 2.16 -9.34 -1.56
C LEU A 118 2.44 -10.84 -1.47
N GLN A 119 1.54 -11.68 -1.98
CA GLN A 119 1.74 -13.12 -2.01
C GLN A 119 2.91 -13.49 -2.94
N MET A 120 3.00 -12.88 -4.12
CA MET A 120 4.12 -13.07 -5.04
C MET A 120 5.44 -12.56 -4.44
N ILE A 121 5.45 -11.45 -3.68
CA ILE A 121 6.64 -11.01 -2.92
C ILE A 121 7.09 -12.08 -1.92
N SER A 122 6.14 -12.76 -1.26
CA SER A 122 6.44 -13.80 -0.27
C SER A 122 6.96 -15.09 -0.94
N GLN A 123 6.44 -15.43 -2.11
CA GLN A 123 6.97 -16.50 -2.96
C GLN A 123 8.40 -16.17 -3.44
N HIS A 124 8.63 -14.93 -3.88
CA HIS A 124 9.96 -14.46 -4.24
C HIS A 124 10.93 -14.52 -3.04
N ALA A 125 10.51 -14.12 -1.84
CA ALA A 125 11.30 -14.26 -0.62
C ALA A 125 11.68 -15.73 -0.35
N THR A 126 10.75 -16.65 -0.58
CA THR A 126 11.00 -18.09 -0.45
C THR A 126 12.02 -18.59 -1.47
N GLN A 127 11.94 -18.14 -2.72
CA GLN A 127 12.95 -18.45 -3.75
C GLN A 127 14.33 -17.91 -3.37
N GLN A 128 14.41 -16.68 -2.85
CA GLN A 128 15.66 -16.10 -2.35
C GLN A 128 16.22 -16.92 -1.19
N ALA A 129 15.37 -17.28 -0.23
CA ALA A 129 15.77 -18.06 0.93
C ALA A 129 16.33 -19.44 0.55
N ASN A 130 15.63 -20.13 -0.36
CA ASN A 130 16.08 -21.41 -0.89
C ASN A 130 17.42 -21.28 -1.62
N GLY A 131 17.55 -20.26 -2.47
CA GLY A 131 18.78 -20.00 -3.21
C GLY A 131 19.97 -19.76 -2.31
N PHE A 132 19.83 -18.87 -1.31
CA PHE A 132 20.95 -18.44 -0.45
C PHE A 132 21.29 -19.41 0.68
N PHE A 133 20.28 -20.06 1.28
CA PHE A 133 20.45 -20.72 2.58
C PHE A 133 20.20 -22.24 2.56
N ALA A 134 19.44 -22.78 1.60
CA ALA A 134 19.04 -24.19 1.66
C ALA A 134 20.22 -25.16 1.57
N SER A 135 21.27 -24.86 0.80
CA SER A 135 22.45 -25.75 0.71
C SER A 135 23.26 -25.76 2.01
N ARG A 136 23.36 -24.62 2.70
CA ARG A 136 24.14 -24.48 3.95
C ARG A 136 23.37 -24.95 5.18
N LEU A 137 22.04 -24.87 5.14
CA LEU A 137 21.13 -25.20 6.23
C LEU A 137 20.12 -26.27 5.79
N ALA A 138 20.58 -27.29 5.07
CA ALA A 138 19.72 -28.29 4.41
C ALA A 138 18.73 -28.99 5.36
N ARG A 139 19.08 -29.19 6.64
CA ARG A 139 18.16 -29.78 7.63
C ARG A 139 17.01 -28.87 8.06
N LEU A 140 17.14 -27.57 7.85
CA LEU A 140 16.18 -26.54 8.26
C LEU A 140 15.42 -25.96 7.06
N TRP A 141 15.48 -26.61 5.90
CA TRP A 141 14.92 -26.07 4.66
C TRP A 141 13.41 -25.80 4.76
N GLN A 142 12.66 -26.63 5.49
CA GLN A 142 11.23 -26.44 5.71
C GLN A 142 10.95 -25.19 6.55
N ASP A 143 11.71 -24.96 7.63
CA ASP A 143 11.58 -23.77 8.47
C ASP A 143 11.94 -22.50 7.69
N ILE A 144 13.00 -22.56 6.87
CA ILE A 144 13.40 -21.48 5.97
C ILE A 144 12.27 -21.18 4.98
N HIS A 145 11.72 -22.22 4.35
CA HIS A 145 10.67 -22.11 3.34
C HIS A 145 9.40 -21.47 3.93
N TRP A 146 8.80 -22.10 4.95
CA TRP A 146 7.54 -21.64 5.52
C TRP A 146 7.69 -20.33 6.29
N GLY A 147 8.82 -20.15 6.99
CA GLY A 147 9.16 -18.89 7.61
C GLY A 147 9.22 -17.75 6.59
N SER A 148 9.87 -17.98 5.44
CA SER A 148 10.00 -16.96 4.41
C SER A 148 8.67 -16.66 3.72
N LEU A 149 7.88 -17.69 3.40
CA LEU A 149 6.58 -17.54 2.74
C LEU A 149 5.54 -16.84 3.61
N LEU A 150 5.53 -17.10 4.92
CA LEU A 150 4.50 -16.59 5.83
C LEU A 150 4.89 -15.30 6.55
N PHE A 151 6.12 -14.82 6.38
CA PHE A 151 6.60 -13.62 7.08
C PHE A 151 5.74 -12.38 6.84
N LEU A 152 5.32 -12.14 5.59
CA LEU A 152 4.45 -11.01 5.22
C LEU A 152 2.96 -11.33 5.32
N SER A 153 2.58 -12.55 5.70
CA SER A 153 1.18 -12.98 5.76
C SER A 153 0.27 -12.13 6.65
N PRO A 154 0.73 -11.50 7.75
CA PRO A 154 -0.10 -10.58 8.53
C PRO A 154 -0.61 -9.36 7.74
N LEU A 155 0.07 -9.01 6.64
CA LEU A 155 -0.32 -7.88 5.78
C LEU A 155 -1.33 -8.27 4.70
N TRP A 156 -1.53 -9.56 4.43
CA TRP A 156 -2.41 -10.02 3.35
C TRP A 156 -3.89 -9.64 3.59
N PRO A 157 -4.47 -9.82 4.79
CA PRO A 157 -5.82 -9.32 5.07
C PRO A 157 -5.95 -7.80 4.92
N LEU A 158 -4.88 -7.05 5.23
CA LEU A 158 -4.86 -5.60 5.10
C LEU A 158 -4.82 -5.18 3.63
N ALA A 159 -4.07 -5.89 2.79
CA ALA A 159 -4.08 -5.66 1.33
C ALA A 159 -5.42 -6.00 0.68
N LEU A 160 -6.16 -6.95 1.23
CA LEU A 160 -7.51 -7.28 0.77
C LEU A 160 -8.53 -6.21 1.17
N THR A 161 -8.45 -5.69 2.40
CA THR A 161 -9.51 -4.86 2.99
C THR A 161 -9.25 -3.36 2.91
N PHE A 162 -7.99 -2.92 3.06
CA PHE A 162 -7.57 -1.52 2.98
C PHE A 162 -6.31 -1.33 2.11
N PRO A 163 -6.31 -1.75 0.83
CA PRO A 163 -5.13 -1.67 -0.04
C PRO A 163 -4.56 -0.25 -0.16
N LYS A 164 -5.41 0.78 -0.16
CA LYS A 164 -5.00 2.18 -0.24
C LYS A 164 -4.11 2.64 0.93
N LEU A 165 -4.25 2.03 2.12
CA LEU A 165 -3.38 2.36 3.25
C LEU A 165 -1.95 1.86 3.04
N LEU A 166 -1.78 0.70 2.42
CA LEU A 166 -0.47 0.16 2.08
C LEU A 166 0.18 0.96 0.95
N GLU A 167 -0.60 1.35 -0.07
CA GLU A 167 -0.12 2.22 -1.14
C GLU A 167 0.35 3.58 -0.60
N GLU A 168 -0.45 4.23 0.26
CA GLU A 168 -0.06 5.50 0.88
C GLU A 168 1.18 5.34 1.78
N TRP A 169 1.27 4.24 2.53
CA TRP A 169 2.44 3.94 3.34
C TRP A 169 3.70 3.76 2.49
N GLU A 170 3.62 3.00 1.39
CA GLU A 170 4.74 2.75 0.49
C GLU A 170 5.26 4.05 -0.14
N VAL A 171 4.36 4.90 -0.66
CA VAL A 171 4.75 6.19 -1.24
C VAL A 171 5.45 7.05 -0.20
N ARG A 172 4.84 7.21 0.99
CA ARG A 172 5.34 8.14 2.00
C ARG A 172 6.63 7.67 2.66
N VAL A 173 6.72 6.39 3.01
CA VAL A 173 7.87 5.84 3.75
C VAL A 173 9.01 5.44 2.81
N ILE A 174 8.72 4.69 1.75
CA ILE A 174 9.77 4.11 0.90
C ILE A 174 10.31 5.11 -0.10
N HIS A 175 9.45 5.95 -0.67
CA HIS A 175 9.83 6.83 -1.77
C HIS A 175 10.04 8.29 -1.34
N LYS A 176 9.22 8.80 -0.41
CA LYS A 176 9.38 10.17 0.13
C LYS A 176 10.30 10.23 1.37
N GLY A 177 10.68 9.07 1.92
CA GLY A 177 11.57 9.01 3.08
C GLY A 177 10.97 9.57 4.36
N GLU A 178 9.64 9.68 4.47
CA GLU A 178 8.99 10.11 5.70
C GLU A 178 9.21 9.08 6.82
N SER A 179 9.22 9.54 8.07
CA SER A 179 9.40 8.65 9.22
C SER A 179 8.26 7.62 9.30
N ALA A 180 8.59 6.34 9.11
CA ALA A 180 7.63 5.24 9.22
C ALA A 180 6.81 5.28 10.52
N ARG A 181 7.45 5.63 11.65
CA ARG A 181 6.77 5.77 12.95
C ARG A 181 5.65 6.83 12.93
N VAL A 182 5.87 7.94 12.24
CA VAL A 182 4.89 9.03 12.14
C VAL A 182 3.79 8.66 11.16
N VAL A 183 4.16 8.18 9.97
CA VAL A 183 3.21 7.78 8.92
C VAL A 183 2.30 6.66 9.41
N GLU A 184 2.85 5.61 10.03
CA GLU A 184 2.06 4.49 10.55
C GLU A 184 1.04 4.91 11.60
N LYS A 185 1.43 5.79 12.55
CA LYS A 185 0.49 6.35 13.52
C LYS A 185 -0.64 7.15 12.86
N GLN A 186 -0.35 7.87 11.77
CA GLN A 186 -1.37 8.63 11.05
C GLN A 186 -2.31 7.72 10.24
N LEU A 187 -1.78 6.65 9.64
CA LEU A 187 -2.56 5.75 8.78
C LEU A 187 -3.35 4.72 9.57
N PHE A 188 -2.70 4.07 10.54
CA PHE A 188 -3.23 2.93 11.29
C PHE A 188 -3.57 3.25 12.75
N GLY A 189 -3.17 4.42 13.28
CA GLY A 189 -3.28 4.75 14.71
C GLY A 189 -2.20 4.09 15.58
N VAL A 190 -1.61 3.00 15.11
CA VAL A 190 -0.54 2.22 15.76
C VAL A 190 0.59 1.92 14.78
N ARG A 191 1.69 1.31 15.25
CA ARG A 191 2.80 0.86 14.38
C ARG A 191 2.34 -0.34 13.54
N LEU A 192 2.64 -0.35 12.25
CA LEU A 192 2.22 -1.44 11.36
C LEU A 192 2.84 -2.78 11.77
N LEU A 193 4.13 -2.77 12.11
CA LEU A 193 4.83 -3.96 12.60
C LEU A 193 4.24 -4.51 13.91
N LYS A 194 3.62 -3.67 14.76
CA LYS A 194 2.95 -4.14 15.98
C LYS A 194 1.64 -4.86 15.69
N ILE A 195 0.91 -4.43 14.66
CA ILE A 195 -0.25 -5.19 14.14
C ILE A 195 0.22 -6.55 13.64
N GLY A 196 1.32 -6.56 12.87
CA GLY A 196 1.93 -7.79 12.36
C GLY A 196 2.32 -8.75 13.49
N GLU A 197 3.10 -8.30 14.48
CA GLU A 197 3.51 -9.09 15.65
C GLU A 197 2.30 -9.69 16.39
N ALA A 198 1.27 -8.89 16.67
CA ALA A 198 0.08 -9.37 17.36
C ALA A 198 -0.70 -10.41 16.55
N LEU A 199 -0.76 -10.29 15.21
CA LEU A 199 -1.37 -11.30 14.34
C LEU A 199 -0.54 -12.58 14.27
N VAL A 200 0.80 -12.46 14.21
CA VAL A 200 1.72 -13.61 14.22
C VAL A 200 1.52 -14.42 15.50
N GLU A 201 1.40 -13.75 16.66
CA GLU A 201 1.09 -14.38 17.95
C GLU A 201 -0.31 -15.00 17.97
N ALA A 202 -1.34 -14.24 17.57
CA ALA A 202 -2.73 -14.71 17.54
C ALA A 202 -2.94 -15.93 16.64
N TRP A 203 -2.24 -15.97 15.51
CA TRP A 203 -2.29 -17.08 14.54
C TRP A 203 -1.32 -18.20 14.88
N ARG A 204 -0.43 -17.99 15.86
CA ARG A 204 0.67 -18.89 16.22
C ARG A 204 1.44 -19.34 14.98
N LEU A 205 1.84 -18.38 14.15
CA LEU A 205 2.64 -18.66 12.96
C LEU A 205 4.00 -19.27 13.33
N PRO A 206 4.74 -19.86 12.37
CA PRO A 206 6.03 -20.48 12.63
C PRO A 206 6.97 -19.64 13.49
N VAL A 207 7.74 -20.29 14.37
CA VAL A 207 8.55 -19.61 15.39
C VAL A 207 9.58 -18.64 14.79
N TRP A 208 10.09 -18.91 13.59
CA TRP A 208 11.02 -18.00 12.90
C TRP A 208 10.34 -16.74 12.37
N VAL A 209 9.04 -16.79 12.07
CA VAL A 209 8.25 -15.59 11.77
C VAL A 209 8.14 -14.73 13.05
N GLN A 210 7.78 -15.34 14.18
CA GLN A 210 7.72 -14.66 15.48
C GLN A 210 9.06 -13.98 15.84
N GLN A 211 10.17 -14.71 15.67
CA GLN A 211 11.51 -14.18 15.92
C GLN A 211 11.85 -13.01 15.01
N GLY A 212 11.52 -13.06 13.72
CA GLY A 212 11.76 -11.94 12.80
C GLY A 212 10.99 -10.66 13.16
N TYR A 213 9.73 -10.77 13.60
CA TYR A 213 8.97 -9.60 14.09
C TYR A 213 9.54 -9.06 15.41
N ARG A 214 9.86 -9.95 16.35
CA ARG A 214 10.52 -9.59 17.61
C ARG A 214 11.83 -8.86 17.34
N LEU A 215 12.64 -9.34 16.40
CA LEU A 215 13.90 -8.72 16.01
C LEU A 215 13.67 -7.28 15.50
N LEU A 216 12.74 -7.11 14.56
CA LEU A 216 12.41 -5.80 13.99
C LEU A 216 11.84 -4.80 15.00
N LEU A 217 11.26 -5.26 16.11
CA LEU A 217 10.61 -4.40 17.10
C LEU A 217 11.44 -4.18 18.37
N THR A 218 12.15 -5.21 18.85
CA THR A 218 12.81 -5.22 20.16
C THR A 218 14.34 -5.28 20.08
N GLU A 219 14.90 -5.85 19.01
CA GLU A 219 16.35 -6.08 18.85
C GLU A 219 16.96 -5.17 17.77
N GLN A 220 16.37 -3.98 17.60
CA GLN A 220 16.83 -3.00 16.61
C GLN A 220 18.27 -2.54 16.85
N ARG A 221 18.74 -2.57 18.10
CA ARG A 221 20.09 -2.12 18.47
C ARG A 221 21.14 -3.07 17.90
N GLU A 222 20.91 -4.37 18.04
CA GLU A 222 21.74 -5.46 17.53
C GLU A 222 21.77 -5.40 16.00
N LEU A 223 20.61 -5.26 15.35
CA LEU A 223 20.52 -5.09 13.91
C LEU A 223 21.31 -3.87 13.40
N VAL A 224 21.22 -2.73 14.09
CA VAL A 224 21.99 -1.53 13.74
C VAL A 224 23.50 -1.73 13.93
N LYS A 225 23.93 -2.41 15.00
CA LYS A 225 25.35 -2.74 15.21
C LYS A 225 25.89 -3.62 14.09
N VAL A 226 25.20 -4.72 13.76
CA VAL A 226 25.61 -5.59 12.66
C VAL A 226 25.61 -4.84 11.34
N LEU A 227 24.59 -4.04 11.04
CA LEU A 227 24.53 -3.28 9.80
C LEU A 227 25.70 -2.29 9.65
N ARG A 228 26.17 -1.69 10.75
CA ARG A 228 27.38 -0.83 10.73
C ARG A 228 28.63 -1.62 10.38
N ILE A 229 28.75 -2.87 10.85
CA ILE A 229 29.85 -3.76 10.48
C ILE A 229 29.72 -4.16 9.01
N ALA A 230 28.53 -4.58 8.59
CA ALA A 230 28.24 -5.10 7.25
C ALA A 230 28.53 -4.09 6.13
N ARG A 231 28.36 -2.78 6.38
CA ARG A 231 28.68 -1.71 5.43
C ARG A 231 30.16 -1.59 5.06
N ASP A 232 31.06 -2.09 5.91
CA ASP A 232 32.52 -2.01 5.73
C ASP A 232 33.01 -3.12 4.77
N VAL A 233 32.35 -3.27 3.63
CA VAL A 233 32.52 -4.40 2.69
C VAL A 233 33.93 -4.51 2.14
N ASP A 234 34.62 -3.38 1.94
CA ASP A 234 35.99 -3.33 1.42
C ASP A 234 37.03 -3.86 2.42
N HIS A 235 36.64 -4.10 3.68
CA HIS A 235 37.55 -4.57 4.73
C HIS A 235 37.03 -5.85 5.44
N PRO A 236 36.95 -7.02 4.77
CA PRO A 236 36.39 -8.25 5.35
C PRO A 236 37.08 -8.70 6.65
N LEU A 237 38.41 -8.57 6.73
CA LEU A 237 39.17 -8.89 7.96
C LEU A 237 38.76 -7.99 9.13
N ARG A 238 38.49 -6.71 8.87
CA ARG A 238 38.03 -5.78 9.91
C ARG A 238 36.62 -6.10 10.36
N GLN A 239 35.76 -6.55 9.45
CA GLN A 239 34.42 -7.03 9.80
C GLN A 239 34.49 -8.25 10.71
N GLN A 240 35.35 -9.22 10.38
CA GLN A 240 35.58 -10.42 11.21
C GLN A 240 36.10 -10.05 12.60
N ASN A 241 37.16 -9.23 12.68
CA ASN A 241 37.71 -8.79 13.97
C ASN A 241 36.65 -8.11 14.85
N ARG A 242 35.82 -7.23 14.29
CA ARG A 242 34.73 -6.57 15.03
C ARG A 242 33.64 -7.53 15.52
N LEU A 243 33.38 -8.62 14.79
CA LEU A 243 32.44 -9.66 15.23
C LEU A 243 33.08 -10.56 16.29
N ASP A 244 34.39 -10.80 16.20
CA ASP A 244 35.13 -11.60 17.19
C ASP A 244 35.28 -10.86 18.51
N ASP A 245 35.41 -9.53 18.48
CA ASP A 245 35.40 -8.65 19.65
C ASP A 245 34.03 -8.65 20.38
N ASP A 246 32.94 -9.04 19.72
CA ASP A 246 31.60 -9.18 20.32
C ASP A 246 30.98 -10.56 20.00
N PRO A 247 31.36 -11.62 20.75
CA PRO A 247 30.84 -12.97 20.54
C PRO A 247 29.31 -13.07 20.66
N THR A 248 28.68 -12.18 21.43
CA THR A 248 27.23 -12.15 21.58
C THR A 248 26.55 -11.68 20.31
N LEU A 249 27.08 -10.62 19.68
CA LEU A 249 26.61 -10.10 18.40
C LEU A 249 26.88 -11.10 17.27
N ARG A 250 28.04 -11.77 17.27
CA ARG A 250 28.35 -12.84 16.31
C ARG A 250 27.38 -14.01 16.42
N ARG A 251 27.06 -14.45 17.65
CA ARG A 251 26.07 -15.51 17.87
C ARG A 251 24.67 -15.06 17.42
N TRP A 252 24.30 -13.84 17.74
CA TRP A 252 23.02 -13.25 17.31
C TRP A 252 22.90 -13.21 15.79
N LEU A 253 23.94 -12.75 15.08
CA LEU A 253 23.96 -12.68 13.62
C LEU A 253 23.74 -14.06 12.99
N ASN A 254 24.46 -15.07 13.49
CA ASN A 254 24.48 -16.43 12.93
C ASN A 254 23.29 -17.30 13.36
N GLN A 255 22.25 -16.74 13.98
CA GLN A 255 21.03 -17.49 14.27
C GLN A 255 20.32 -17.87 12.95
N PRO A 256 20.00 -19.16 12.72
CA PRO A 256 19.33 -19.60 11.49
C PRO A 256 18.03 -18.86 11.19
N ALA A 257 17.28 -18.46 12.22
CA ALA A 257 16.03 -17.72 12.08
C ALA A 257 16.19 -16.37 11.37
N ASN A 258 17.37 -15.75 11.43
CA ASN A 258 17.63 -14.48 10.72
C ASN A 258 17.53 -14.64 9.20
N THR A 259 17.71 -15.85 8.67
CA THR A 259 17.60 -16.12 7.23
C THR A 259 16.24 -15.74 6.65
N VAL A 260 15.16 -15.95 7.41
CA VAL A 260 13.79 -15.57 7.05
C VAL A 260 13.69 -14.06 6.85
N LEU A 261 14.27 -13.29 7.78
CA LEU A 261 14.28 -11.83 7.71
C LEU A 261 15.16 -11.33 6.57
N LEU A 262 16.35 -11.92 6.37
CA LEU A 262 17.26 -11.55 5.28
C LEU A 262 16.60 -11.77 3.91
N ALA A 263 15.99 -12.93 3.69
CA ALA A 263 15.33 -13.26 2.42
C ALA A 263 14.13 -12.36 2.13
N ASN A 264 13.29 -12.10 3.15
CA ASN A 264 12.16 -11.17 3.01
C ASN A 264 12.64 -9.73 2.80
N GLY A 265 13.70 -9.32 3.49
CA GLY A 265 14.35 -8.04 3.31
C GLY A 265 14.78 -7.81 1.86
N LEU A 266 15.53 -8.75 1.29
CA LEU A 266 15.98 -8.75 -0.11
C LEU A 266 14.80 -8.70 -1.09
N ALA A 267 13.81 -9.58 -0.94
CA ALA A 267 12.69 -9.67 -1.87
C ALA A 267 11.77 -8.43 -1.84
N LEU A 268 11.56 -7.86 -0.64
CA LEU A 268 10.75 -6.66 -0.46
C LEU A 268 11.49 -5.40 -0.94
N SER A 269 12.77 -5.24 -0.62
CA SER A 269 13.54 -4.07 -1.05
C SER A 269 13.75 -4.03 -2.57
N ALA A 270 13.87 -5.19 -3.22
CA ALA A 270 13.96 -5.31 -4.67
C ALA A 270 12.73 -4.78 -5.40
N GLN A 271 11.57 -4.68 -4.74
CA GLN A 271 10.36 -4.09 -5.33
C GLN A 271 10.56 -2.62 -5.73
N GLN A 272 11.42 -1.91 -5.00
CA GLN A 272 11.76 -0.51 -5.28
C GLN A 272 12.85 -0.43 -6.35
N ALA A 273 14.02 -1.01 -6.07
CA ALA A 273 15.15 -1.12 -6.99
C ALA A 273 16.28 -1.98 -6.38
N TRP A 274 17.11 -2.56 -7.27
CA TRP A 274 18.26 -3.39 -6.92
C TRP A 274 19.32 -2.64 -6.10
N ASP A 275 19.59 -1.39 -6.47
CA ASP A 275 20.62 -0.49 -5.92
C ASP A 275 20.04 0.61 -5.03
N SER A 276 18.83 0.41 -4.51
CA SER A 276 18.29 1.34 -3.52
C SER A 276 19.08 1.22 -2.20
N PRO A 277 19.23 2.32 -1.42
CA PRO A 277 19.83 2.24 -0.08
C PRO A 277 19.08 1.29 0.87
N HIS A 278 17.83 0.95 0.57
CA HIS A 278 17.09 -0.08 1.29
C HIS A 278 17.58 -1.49 0.91
N SER A 279 17.74 -1.76 -0.39
CA SER A 279 18.21 -3.04 -0.92
C SER A 279 19.66 -3.33 -0.54
N GLU A 280 20.55 -2.35 -0.67
CA GLU A 280 21.96 -2.50 -0.32
C GLU A 280 22.17 -2.90 1.15
N ARG A 281 21.37 -2.35 2.08
CA ARG A 281 21.45 -2.73 3.50
C ARG A 281 21.22 -4.22 3.72
N TRP A 282 20.25 -4.81 3.02
CA TRP A 282 19.98 -6.24 3.12
C TRP A 282 21.02 -7.08 2.40
N GLN A 283 21.56 -6.60 1.28
CA GLN A 283 22.69 -7.24 0.59
C GLN A 283 23.94 -7.28 1.47
N TYR A 284 24.32 -6.17 2.12
CA TYR A 284 25.46 -6.13 3.04
C TYR A 284 25.29 -7.10 4.20
N LEU A 285 24.11 -7.13 4.83
CA LEU A 285 23.83 -8.07 5.92
C LEU A 285 23.92 -9.53 5.45
N THR A 286 23.46 -9.81 4.23
CA THR A 286 23.50 -11.15 3.64
C THR A 286 24.93 -11.56 3.28
N SER A 287 25.74 -10.65 2.71
CA SER A 287 27.17 -10.81 2.47
C SER A 287 27.92 -11.12 3.77
N LEU A 288 27.67 -10.34 4.84
CA LEU A 288 28.31 -10.56 6.14
C LEU A 288 27.90 -11.90 6.77
N TYR A 289 26.61 -12.25 6.72
CA TYR A 289 26.10 -13.52 7.25
C TYR A 289 26.68 -14.73 6.51
N LEU A 290 26.72 -14.67 5.18
CA LEU A 290 27.21 -15.76 4.34
C LEU A 290 28.74 -15.74 4.15
N GLN A 291 29.42 -14.67 4.54
CA GLN A 291 30.85 -14.46 4.30
C GLN A 291 31.22 -14.62 2.82
N ILE A 292 30.41 -14.04 1.93
CA ILE A 292 30.62 -14.02 0.48
C ILE A 292 30.72 -12.58 -0.02
N SER A 293 31.30 -12.37 -1.20
CA SER A 293 31.47 -11.04 -1.76
C SER A 293 30.12 -10.40 -2.14
N MET A 294 30.09 -9.07 -2.24
CA MET A 294 28.88 -8.37 -2.71
C MET A 294 28.52 -8.74 -4.15
N ASP A 295 29.51 -8.98 -5.00
CA ASP A 295 29.28 -9.42 -6.39
C ASP A 295 28.57 -10.78 -6.42
N GLU A 296 28.99 -11.73 -5.58
CA GLU A 296 28.33 -13.03 -5.43
C GLU A 296 26.90 -12.89 -4.88
N VAL A 297 26.68 -12.04 -3.88
CA VAL A 297 25.32 -11.75 -3.38
C VAL A 297 24.44 -11.20 -4.50
N GLN A 298 24.92 -10.20 -5.25
CA GLN A 298 24.13 -9.56 -6.30
C GLN A 298 23.84 -10.52 -7.44
N GLN A 299 24.84 -11.29 -7.88
CA GLN A 299 24.67 -12.32 -8.91
C GLN A 299 23.59 -13.32 -8.50
N GLN A 300 23.68 -13.86 -7.28
CA GLN A 300 22.73 -14.85 -6.78
C GLN A 300 21.34 -14.25 -6.60
N LEU A 301 21.23 -13.05 -6.01
CA LEU A 301 19.98 -12.32 -5.84
C LEU A 301 19.24 -12.17 -7.17
N HIS A 302 19.94 -11.73 -8.23
CA HIS A 302 19.39 -11.56 -9.56
C HIS A 302 19.00 -12.89 -10.23
N GLN A 303 19.83 -13.92 -10.11
CA GLN A 303 19.53 -15.25 -10.64
C GLN A 303 18.27 -15.85 -9.99
N GLN A 304 18.16 -15.77 -8.66
CA GLN A 304 16.99 -16.26 -7.94
C GLN A 304 15.73 -15.45 -8.27
N ALA A 305 15.86 -14.14 -8.51
CA ALA A 305 14.74 -13.34 -8.99
C ALA A 305 14.28 -13.78 -10.39
N ALA A 306 15.21 -14.08 -11.31
CA ALA A 306 14.87 -14.61 -12.63
C ALA A 306 14.19 -15.99 -12.54
N VAL A 307 14.65 -16.87 -11.64
CA VAL A 307 14.01 -18.17 -11.38
C VAL A 307 12.59 -17.99 -10.80
N SER A 308 12.42 -17.09 -9.82
CA SER A 308 11.11 -16.75 -9.26
C SER A 308 10.14 -16.27 -10.34
N ALA A 309 10.60 -15.38 -11.22
CA ALA A 309 9.77 -14.85 -12.30
C ALA A 309 9.30 -15.93 -13.28
N ARG A 310 10.10 -16.98 -13.53
CA ARG A 310 9.67 -18.10 -14.39
C ARG A 310 8.46 -18.86 -13.85
N HIS A 311 8.26 -18.87 -12.53
CA HIS A 311 7.20 -19.62 -11.87
C HIS A 311 6.00 -18.73 -11.49
N HIS A 312 6.26 -17.48 -11.08
CA HIS A 312 5.27 -16.64 -10.42
C HIS A 312 4.95 -15.32 -11.14
N PHE A 313 5.53 -15.07 -12.32
CA PHE A 313 5.21 -13.87 -13.08
C PHE A 313 3.75 -13.88 -13.54
N MET A 314 3.08 -12.75 -13.32
CA MET A 314 1.77 -12.45 -13.89
C MET A 314 1.85 -11.08 -14.58
N PRO A 315 1.26 -10.88 -15.78
CA PRO A 315 1.40 -9.65 -16.54
C PRO A 315 0.94 -8.37 -15.82
N ASP A 316 0.00 -8.49 -14.88
CA ASP A 316 -0.57 -7.37 -14.12
C ASP A 316 0.12 -7.12 -12.77
N LEU A 317 1.11 -7.95 -12.41
CA LEU A 317 1.91 -7.82 -11.19
C LEU A 317 3.31 -7.31 -11.50
N TRP A 318 3.91 -6.64 -10.53
CA TRP A 318 5.29 -6.18 -10.63
C TRP A 318 6.24 -7.22 -10.06
N HIS A 319 7.10 -7.82 -10.88
CA HIS A 319 8.20 -8.67 -10.42
C HIS A 319 9.55 -7.96 -10.64
N PRO A 320 10.43 -7.84 -9.62
CA PRO A 320 11.72 -7.13 -9.74
C PRO A 320 12.62 -7.64 -10.87
N ALA A 321 12.52 -8.92 -11.23
CA ALA A 321 13.24 -9.49 -12.37
C ALA A 321 13.05 -8.70 -13.68
N VAL A 322 11.91 -8.02 -13.86
CA VAL A 322 11.67 -7.16 -15.03
C VAL A 322 12.68 -6.01 -15.10
N SER A 323 13.08 -5.44 -13.96
CA SER A 323 14.06 -4.35 -13.92
C SER A 323 15.51 -4.81 -14.07
N LEU A 324 15.79 -6.11 -14.17
CA LEU A 324 17.15 -6.59 -14.48
C LEU A 324 17.60 -6.17 -15.90
N LEU A 325 16.64 -5.91 -16.78
CA LEU A 325 16.89 -5.44 -18.15
C LEU A 325 17.02 -3.91 -18.25
N TRP A 326 16.78 -3.18 -17.14
CA TRP A 326 16.81 -1.73 -17.12
C TRP A 326 18.23 -1.21 -16.87
N PRO A 327 18.56 0.02 -17.29
CA PRO A 327 19.79 0.66 -16.88
C PRO A 327 19.91 0.73 -15.35
N TRP A 328 21.11 0.51 -14.82
CA TRP A 328 21.38 0.64 -13.39
C TRP A 328 21.00 2.04 -12.89
N GLY A 329 20.46 2.12 -11.67
CA GLY A 329 19.94 3.39 -11.12
C GLY A 329 18.50 3.73 -11.55
N THR A 330 17.91 3.02 -12.53
CA THR A 330 16.50 3.22 -12.89
C THR A 330 15.60 2.84 -11.71
N ARG A 331 14.58 3.66 -11.45
CA ARG A 331 13.61 3.44 -10.36
C ARG A 331 12.23 3.19 -10.95
N ARG A 332 11.51 2.20 -10.40
CA ARG A 332 10.08 2.06 -10.67
C ARG A 332 9.33 3.22 -9.99
N LEU A 333 8.42 3.84 -10.72
CA LEU A 333 7.44 4.75 -10.13
C LEU A 333 6.24 3.93 -9.64
N PRO A 334 5.88 3.99 -8.34
CA PRO A 334 4.69 3.32 -7.84
C PRO A 334 3.42 4.01 -8.36
N ALA A 335 2.29 3.30 -8.34
CA ALA A 335 1.03 3.77 -8.90
C ALA A 335 0.60 5.15 -8.35
N GLY A 336 0.74 5.38 -7.05
CA GLY A 336 0.41 6.66 -6.41
C GLY A 336 1.29 7.85 -6.81
N MET A 337 2.39 7.64 -7.54
CA MET A 337 3.23 8.70 -8.11
C MET A 337 3.07 8.87 -9.62
N LEU A 338 2.40 7.94 -10.30
CA LEU A 338 2.07 8.13 -11.70
C LEU A 338 1.04 9.25 -11.84
N PRO A 339 1.07 10.01 -12.95
CA PRO A 339 -0.01 10.92 -13.26
C PRO A 339 -1.35 10.19 -13.22
N ALA A 340 -2.37 10.84 -12.67
CA ALA A 340 -3.70 10.25 -12.68
C ALA A 340 -4.15 9.95 -14.11
N ALA A 341 -4.91 8.88 -14.29
CA ALA A 341 -5.44 8.53 -15.60
C ALA A 341 -6.23 9.72 -16.19
N ALA A 342 -6.10 9.92 -17.49
CA ALA A 342 -6.92 10.87 -18.22
C ALA A 342 -8.41 10.49 -18.08
N PRO A 343 -9.33 11.48 -18.07
CA PRO A 343 -10.77 11.23 -18.11
C PRO A 343 -11.13 10.35 -19.31
N SER A 344 -12.02 9.39 -19.09
CA SER A 344 -12.51 8.49 -20.14
C SER A 344 -13.32 9.23 -21.21
N ALA A 345 -13.62 8.57 -22.33
CA ALA A 345 -14.50 9.13 -23.35
C ALA A 345 -15.89 9.49 -22.79
N ASP A 346 -16.41 8.65 -21.89
CA ASP A 346 -17.69 8.87 -21.21
C ASP A 346 -17.60 10.07 -20.25
N ASP A 347 -16.53 10.18 -19.46
CA ASP A 347 -16.29 11.34 -18.59
C ASP A 347 -16.24 12.64 -19.39
N LEU A 348 -15.53 12.64 -20.52
CA LEU A 348 -15.45 13.80 -21.42
C LEU A 348 -16.80 14.15 -22.03
N SER A 349 -17.65 13.16 -22.33
CA SER A 349 -19.02 13.40 -22.82
C SER A 349 -19.89 14.03 -21.74
N GLN A 350 -19.79 13.55 -20.50
CA GLN A 350 -20.50 14.10 -19.35
C GLN A 350 -20.01 15.51 -19.04
N TRP A 351 -18.70 15.74 -19.09
CA TRP A 351 -18.09 17.04 -18.90
C TRP A 351 -18.60 18.08 -19.90
N ARG A 352 -18.69 17.73 -21.20
CA ARG A 352 -19.26 18.61 -22.22
C ARG A 352 -20.72 18.93 -21.95
N ARG A 353 -21.51 17.95 -21.51
CA ARG A 353 -22.93 18.13 -21.15
C ARG A 353 -23.09 19.10 -19.97
N GLN A 354 -22.31 18.90 -18.90
CA GLN A 354 -22.32 19.76 -17.72
C GLN A 354 -21.87 21.19 -18.06
N CYS A 355 -20.82 21.34 -18.87
CA CYS A 355 -20.39 22.66 -19.34
C CYS A 355 -21.45 23.35 -20.22
N ALA A 356 -22.14 22.60 -21.08
CA ALA A 356 -23.23 23.15 -21.89
C ALA A 356 -24.42 23.62 -21.03
N GLU A 357 -24.73 22.91 -19.95
CA GLU A 357 -25.76 23.33 -18.99
C GLU A 357 -25.35 24.60 -18.23
N LEU A 358 -24.09 24.67 -17.79
CA LEU A 358 -23.51 25.87 -17.17
C LEU A 358 -23.56 27.09 -18.10
N LEU A 359 -23.32 26.89 -19.40
CA LEU A 359 -23.27 27.94 -20.41
C LEU A 359 -24.63 28.30 -21.03
N ALA A 360 -25.72 27.65 -20.63
CA ALA A 360 -27.04 27.90 -21.21
C ALA A 360 -27.51 29.34 -20.92
N VAL A 361 -28.00 30.02 -21.96
CA VAL A 361 -28.60 31.37 -21.86
C VAL A 361 -30.03 31.32 -22.41
N PRO A 362 -31.07 31.69 -21.62
CA PRO A 362 -30.99 32.08 -20.21
C PRO A 362 -30.56 30.91 -19.31
N SER A 363 -29.97 31.22 -18.16
CA SER A 363 -29.48 30.21 -17.19
C SER A 363 -30.56 29.17 -16.89
N ARG A 364 -30.24 27.88 -16.76
CA ARG A 364 -31.26 26.87 -16.41
C ARG A 364 -31.45 26.70 -14.90
N PHE A 365 -30.54 27.25 -14.10
CA PHE A 365 -30.54 27.09 -12.65
C PHE A 365 -31.58 27.99 -11.98
N THR A 366 -32.33 27.42 -11.04
CA THR A 366 -33.33 28.13 -10.23
C THR A 366 -32.72 28.67 -8.93
N ASN A 367 -31.63 28.09 -8.46
CA ASN A 367 -30.95 28.51 -7.23
C ASN A 367 -29.43 28.25 -7.29
N ALA A 368 -28.67 28.92 -6.43
CA ALA A 368 -27.21 28.78 -6.36
C ALA A 368 -26.77 27.34 -6.03
N MET A 369 -27.57 26.58 -5.28
CA MET A 369 -27.25 25.19 -4.93
C MET A 369 -27.13 24.32 -6.21
N SER A 370 -28.15 24.36 -7.07
CA SER A 370 -28.15 23.63 -8.36
C SER A 370 -26.97 23.99 -9.26
N LEU A 371 -26.62 25.28 -9.33
CA LEU A 371 -25.43 25.74 -10.06
C LEU A 371 -24.15 25.15 -9.48
N THR A 372 -23.97 25.19 -8.15
CA THR A 372 -22.77 24.63 -7.52
C THR A 372 -22.69 23.10 -7.65
N VAL A 373 -23.83 22.39 -7.69
CA VAL A 373 -23.88 20.94 -7.98
C VAL A 373 -23.38 20.67 -9.39
N ALA A 374 -23.91 21.37 -10.41
CA ALA A 374 -23.45 21.22 -11.79
C ALA A 374 -21.97 21.59 -11.95
N ALA A 375 -21.51 22.64 -11.24
CA ALA A 375 -20.10 23.03 -11.21
C ALA A 375 -19.20 21.93 -10.62
N ARG A 376 -19.62 21.32 -9.50
CA ARG A 376 -18.92 20.18 -8.88
C ARG A 376 -18.86 19.00 -9.84
N ASP A 377 -19.98 18.66 -10.46
CA ASP A 377 -20.08 17.50 -11.36
C ASP A 377 -19.26 17.72 -12.65
N ALA A 378 -19.21 18.94 -13.17
CA ALA A 378 -18.31 19.32 -14.26
C ALA A 378 -16.84 19.17 -13.87
N LEU A 379 -16.45 19.60 -12.66
CA LEU A 379 -15.08 19.45 -12.17
C LEU A 379 -14.70 17.97 -12.01
N VAL A 380 -15.60 17.14 -11.49
CA VAL A 380 -15.37 15.69 -11.39
C VAL A 380 -15.22 15.06 -12.77
N ALA A 381 -16.15 15.33 -13.69
CA ALA A 381 -16.11 14.82 -15.07
C ALA A 381 -14.88 15.33 -15.86
N SER A 382 -14.29 16.46 -15.47
CA SER A 382 -13.01 16.94 -16.05
C SER A 382 -11.79 16.10 -15.62
N GLY A 383 -11.96 15.17 -14.68
CA GLY A 383 -10.94 14.25 -14.17
C GLY A 383 -10.52 14.53 -12.72
N MET A 384 -11.11 15.50 -12.02
CA MET A 384 -10.78 15.77 -10.62
C MET A 384 -11.38 14.71 -9.71
N ARG A 385 -10.56 14.16 -8.79
CA ARG A 385 -11.00 13.11 -7.86
C ARG A 385 -11.52 13.69 -6.55
N ARG A 386 -10.89 14.76 -6.07
CA ARG A 386 -11.30 15.48 -4.87
C ARG A 386 -11.55 16.93 -5.22
N VAL A 387 -12.72 17.43 -4.85
CA VAL A 387 -13.16 18.79 -5.16
C VAL A 387 -13.80 19.39 -3.92
N MET A 388 -13.50 20.66 -3.66
CA MET A 388 -14.15 21.50 -2.67
C MET A 388 -14.44 22.86 -3.29
N ILE A 389 -15.70 23.27 -3.31
CA ILE A 389 -16.13 24.60 -3.74
C ILE A 389 -16.43 25.42 -2.48
N LEU A 390 -15.65 26.48 -2.29
CA LEU A 390 -15.80 27.44 -1.21
C LEU A 390 -16.55 28.67 -1.73
N MET A 391 -17.53 29.18 -0.99
CA MET A 391 -18.14 30.49 -1.26
C MET A 391 -17.74 31.51 -0.21
N ALA A 392 -17.43 32.72 -0.67
CA ALA A 392 -17.15 33.84 0.21
C ALA A 392 -18.44 34.42 0.81
N ASP A 393 -18.39 34.82 2.07
CA ASP A 393 -19.45 35.64 2.66
C ASP A 393 -19.47 37.06 2.10
N ARG A 394 -20.52 37.84 2.41
CA ARG A 394 -20.65 39.23 1.93
C ARG A 394 -19.50 40.15 2.37
N SER A 395 -18.81 39.82 3.46
CA SER A 395 -17.67 40.58 4.01
C SER A 395 -16.31 40.12 3.48
N HIS A 396 -16.23 39.03 2.71
CA HIS A 396 -14.98 38.33 2.37
C HIS A 396 -14.13 37.94 3.60
N ALA A 397 -14.76 37.82 4.77
CA ALA A 397 -14.08 37.45 5.99
C ALA A 397 -13.98 35.92 6.13
N ASN A 398 -14.96 35.19 5.58
CA ASN A 398 -15.04 33.75 5.68
C ASN A 398 -15.33 33.08 4.34
N LEU A 399 -14.81 31.85 4.20
CA LEU A 399 -15.07 30.93 3.10
C LEU A 399 -15.76 29.68 3.65
N ARG A 400 -17.02 29.47 3.25
CA ARG A 400 -17.81 28.30 3.64
C ARG A 400 -17.78 27.24 2.55
N VAL A 401 -17.68 25.98 2.94
CA VAL A 401 -17.79 24.86 2.01
C VAL A 401 -19.24 24.75 1.53
N HIS A 402 -19.43 24.76 0.21
CA HIS A 402 -20.74 24.63 -0.42
C HIS A 402 -20.94 23.30 -1.14
N GLN A 403 -19.87 22.78 -1.76
CA GLN A 403 -19.91 21.48 -2.41
C GLN A 403 -18.59 20.75 -2.19
N THR A 404 -18.68 19.44 -2.03
CA THR A 404 -17.54 18.54 -1.95
C THR A 404 -17.75 17.30 -2.79
N SER A 405 -16.69 16.77 -3.36
CA SER A 405 -16.66 15.42 -3.95
C SER A 405 -15.34 14.74 -3.57
N GLY A 406 -15.37 13.43 -3.34
CA GLY A 406 -14.19 12.64 -2.99
C GLY A 406 -13.55 12.97 -1.62
N LEU A 407 -14.27 13.67 -0.74
CA LEU A 407 -13.81 14.06 0.60
C LEU A 407 -14.72 13.45 1.69
N PRO A 408 -14.23 13.31 2.94
CA PRO A 408 -15.06 12.91 4.08
C PRO A 408 -16.26 13.84 4.27
N LYS A 409 -17.40 13.31 4.77
CA LYS A 409 -18.65 14.08 4.90
C LYS A 409 -18.50 15.28 5.83
N GLU A 410 -17.64 15.17 6.82
CA GLU A 410 -17.32 16.21 7.80
C GLU A 410 -16.69 17.44 7.14
N ALA A 411 -16.06 17.28 5.96
CA ALA A 411 -15.49 18.40 5.21
C ALA A 411 -16.54 19.43 4.79
N ALA A 412 -17.80 19.02 4.62
CA ALA A 412 -18.89 19.92 4.24
C ALA A 412 -19.24 20.95 5.32
N ALA A 413 -18.88 20.70 6.59
CA ALA A 413 -19.16 21.60 7.71
C ALA A 413 -18.04 22.64 7.95
N LEU A 414 -16.95 22.60 7.17
CA LEU A 414 -15.80 23.47 7.38
C LEU A 414 -16.09 24.93 6.98
N ASN A 415 -15.54 25.83 7.78
CA ASN A 415 -15.51 27.27 7.52
C ASN A 415 -14.07 27.78 7.72
N PHE A 416 -13.57 28.57 6.76
CA PHE A 416 -12.21 29.09 6.80
C PHE A 416 -12.23 30.60 6.98
N VAL A 417 -11.56 31.07 8.04
CA VAL A 417 -11.35 32.50 8.28
C VAL A 417 -10.22 32.98 7.37
N VAL A 418 -10.52 33.93 6.49
CA VAL A 418 -9.61 34.37 5.42
C VAL A 418 -8.35 35.02 6.00
N SER A 419 -8.48 35.78 7.10
CA SER A 419 -7.34 36.45 7.76
C SER A 419 -6.25 35.48 8.26
N GLN A 420 -6.55 34.20 8.43
CA GLN A 420 -5.62 33.17 8.90
C GLN A 420 -4.78 32.54 7.78
N SER A 421 -5.00 32.88 6.51
CA SER A 421 -4.23 32.35 5.38
C SER A 421 -3.96 33.44 4.34
N SER A 422 -2.68 33.75 4.13
CA SER A 422 -2.26 34.70 3.11
C SER A 422 -2.59 34.23 1.68
N VAL A 423 -2.62 32.90 1.46
CA VAL A 423 -3.04 32.32 0.18
C VAL A 423 -4.51 32.59 -0.09
N LEU A 424 -5.38 32.36 0.91
CA LEU A 424 -6.82 32.63 0.76
C LEU A 424 -7.10 34.13 0.62
N GLN A 425 -6.39 35.00 1.36
CA GLN A 425 -6.46 36.44 1.18
C GLN A 425 -6.15 36.83 -0.26
N ARG A 426 -5.00 36.37 -0.79
CA ARG A 426 -4.58 36.71 -2.16
C ARG A 426 -5.56 36.22 -3.21
N LEU A 427 -6.11 35.01 -3.05
CA LEU A 427 -7.11 34.44 -3.95
C LEU A 427 -8.44 35.20 -3.90
N LEU A 428 -8.81 35.83 -2.78
CA LEU A 428 -10.03 36.64 -2.69
C LEU A 428 -9.84 38.08 -3.16
N THR A 429 -8.64 38.65 -3.02
CA THR A 429 -8.35 40.03 -3.45
C THR A 429 -8.28 40.16 -4.97
N GLN A 430 -7.76 39.15 -5.67
CA GLN A 430 -7.63 39.17 -7.13
C GLN A 430 -7.91 37.80 -7.73
N GLN A 431 -8.38 37.78 -8.98
CA GLN A 431 -8.55 36.53 -9.72
C GLN A 431 -7.18 35.88 -9.93
N ALA A 432 -6.96 34.75 -9.27
CA ALA A 432 -5.69 34.04 -9.35
C ALA A 432 -5.91 32.52 -9.33
N GLN A 433 -4.88 31.81 -9.79
CA GLN A 433 -4.78 30.37 -9.68
C GLN A 433 -3.44 30.02 -9.05
N VAL A 434 -3.50 29.26 -7.97
CA VAL A 434 -2.32 28.65 -7.32
C VAL A 434 -2.29 27.19 -7.74
N ARG A 435 -1.16 26.77 -8.31
CA ARG A 435 -0.84 25.37 -8.56
C ARG A 435 0.25 24.96 -7.60
N ILE A 436 -0.09 24.08 -6.67
CA ILE A 436 0.89 23.43 -5.81
C ILE A 436 1.53 22.29 -6.61
N THR A 437 2.86 22.25 -6.58
CA THR A 437 3.73 21.23 -7.16
C THR A 437 4.75 20.81 -6.10
N PRO A 438 5.47 19.69 -6.29
CA PRO A 438 6.52 19.27 -5.37
C PRO A 438 7.51 20.39 -5.03
N ASP A 439 7.92 21.19 -6.02
CA ASP A 439 8.91 22.26 -5.87
C ASP A 439 8.46 23.40 -4.95
N ASN A 440 7.16 23.71 -4.90
CA ASN A 440 6.62 24.84 -4.13
C ASN A 440 5.74 24.40 -2.95
N ASN A 441 5.55 23.09 -2.76
CA ASN A 441 4.63 22.54 -1.78
C ASN A 441 4.95 22.97 -0.35
N ALA A 442 6.23 22.97 0.04
CA ALA A 442 6.64 23.38 1.39
C ALA A 442 6.23 24.84 1.68
N GLN A 443 6.43 25.73 0.72
CA GLN A 443 6.09 27.15 0.84
C GLN A 443 4.58 27.36 0.93
N PHE A 444 3.80 26.80 0.00
CA PHE A 444 2.35 27.02 -0.03
C PHE A 444 1.61 26.27 1.08
N SER A 445 2.04 25.05 1.42
CA SER A 445 1.42 24.27 2.50
C SER A 445 1.48 24.98 3.85
N ALA A 446 2.57 25.70 4.13
CA ALA A 446 2.71 26.49 5.37
C ALA A 446 1.74 27.68 5.44
N LEU A 447 1.23 28.15 4.30
CA LEU A 447 0.35 29.32 4.20
C LEU A 447 -1.14 28.93 4.03
N LEU A 448 -1.44 27.64 3.89
CA LEU A 448 -2.81 27.13 3.84
C LEU A 448 -3.36 26.86 5.24
N PRO A 449 -4.70 26.95 5.44
CA PRO A 449 -5.30 26.54 6.70
C PRO A 449 -5.00 25.06 7.03
N PRO A 450 -4.64 24.72 8.28
CA PRO A 450 -4.28 23.35 8.66
C PRO A 450 -5.37 22.31 8.34
N SER A 451 -6.64 22.68 8.52
CA SER A 451 -7.78 21.82 8.21
C SER A 451 -7.93 21.54 6.71
N LEU A 452 -7.66 22.53 5.84
CA LEU A 452 -7.67 22.33 4.39
C LEU A 452 -6.51 21.44 3.96
N ARG A 453 -5.31 21.68 4.52
CA ARG A 453 -4.12 20.88 4.24
C ARG A 453 -4.26 19.43 4.72
N ALA A 454 -4.95 19.20 5.84
CA ALA A 454 -5.22 17.86 6.35
C ALA A 454 -6.09 17.01 5.39
N LEU A 455 -6.99 17.65 4.64
CA LEU A 455 -7.85 17.02 3.63
C LEU A 455 -7.11 16.77 2.31
N PHE A 456 -6.32 17.74 1.85
CA PHE A 456 -5.54 17.67 0.62
C PHE A 456 -4.05 17.56 0.95
N ARG A 457 -3.58 16.34 1.27
CA ARG A 457 -2.19 16.06 1.70
C ARG A 457 -1.18 15.90 0.56
N GLY A 458 -1.65 15.80 -0.69
CA GLY A 458 -0.80 15.63 -1.86
C GLY A 458 0.13 16.81 -2.14
N GLU A 459 1.08 16.61 -3.04
CA GLU A 459 1.98 17.68 -3.53
C GLU A 459 1.46 18.36 -4.79
N HIS A 460 0.31 17.92 -5.29
CA HIS A 460 -0.36 18.47 -6.45
C HIS A 460 -1.76 18.91 -6.07
N LEU A 461 -2.01 20.22 -6.09
CA LEU A 461 -3.28 20.83 -5.72
C LEU A 461 -3.55 22.08 -6.56
N PHE A 462 -4.76 22.24 -7.05
CA PHE A 462 -5.24 23.49 -7.62
C PHE A 462 -6.07 24.26 -6.61
N LEU A 463 -5.80 25.56 -6.49
CA LEU A 463 -6.70 26.53 -5.89
C LEU A 463 -6.97 27.62 -6.93
N ARG A 464 -8.23 27.90 -7.23
CA ARG A 464 -8.61 28.90 -8.25
C ARG A 464 -9.76 29.77 -7.77
N SER A 465 -9.57 31.08 -7.89
CA SER A 465 -10.61 32.09 -7.69
C SER A 465 -11.59 32.09 -8.86
N LEU A 466 -12.89 32.17 -8.56
CA LEU A 466 -13.95 32.38 -9.54
C LEU A 466 -14.63 33.72 -9.30
N VAL A 467 -14.73 34.52 -10.36
CA VAL A 467 -15.21 35.91 -10.32
C VAL A 467 -16.64 36.01 -10.84
N ASN A 468 -17.43 36.88 -10.23
CA ASN A 468 -18.67 37.39 -10.79
C ASN A 468 -18.68 38.93 -10.67
N ASN A 469 -18.96 39.64 -11.76
CA ASN A 469 -19.02 41.11 -11.80
C ASN A 469 -17.79 41.81 -11.16
N GLY A 470 -16.57 41.33 -11.47
CA GLY A 470 -15.32 41.90 -10.95
C GLY A 470 -14.99 41.53 -9.50
N ARG A 471 -15.85 40.78 -8.81
CA ARG A 471 -15.64 40.34 -7.42
C ARG A 471 -15.44 38.82 -7.35
N VAL A 472 -14.42 38.36 -6.62
CA VAL A 472 -14.24 36.93 -6.34
C VAL A 472 -15.32 36.46 -5.38
N ILE A 473 -16.14 35.49 -5.79
CA ILE A 473 -17.24 34.95 -4.97
C ILE A 473 -17.06 33.49 -4.58
N MET A 474 -16.22 32.75 -5.31
CA MET A 474 -15.90 31.35 -4.98
C MET A 474 -14.40 31.07 -5.11
N ILE A 475 -13.94 30.06 -4.38
CA ILE A 475 -12.65 29.42 -4.59
C ILE A 475 -12.88 27.92 -4.80
N VAL A 476 -12.33 27.39 -5.87
CA VAL A 476 -12.31 25.94 -6.12
C VAL A 476 -10.97 25.39 -5.66
N VAL A 477 -11.02 24.33 -4.85
CA VAL A 477 -9.86 23.53 -4.45
C VAL A 477 -10.02 22.13 -5.01
N ALA A 478 -9.06 21.64 -5.80
CA ALA A 478 -9.19 20.34 -6.46
C ALA A 478 -7.85 19.63 -6.70
N ASP A 479 -7.87 18.29 -6.64
CA ASP A 479 -6.75 17.45 -7.07
C ASP A 479 -7.19 16.12 -7.70
N GLN A 480 -6.21 15.35 -8.19
CA GLN A 480 -6.41 13.99 -8.69
C GLN A 480 -5.92 12.91 -7.71
N GLY A 481 -6.19 13.08 -6.42
CA GLY A 481 -5.72 12.19 -5.36
C GLY A 481 -4.34 12.58 -4.80
N GLY A 482 -3.85 13.76 -5.17
CA GLY A 482 -2.62 14.35 -4.64
C GLY A 482 -1.32 14.00 -5.40
N GLY A 483 -1.43 13.17 -6.44
CA GLY A 483 -0.37 12.89 -7.41
C GLY A 483 -0.42 13.82 -8.63
N PRO A 484 0.53 13.67 -9.58
CA PRO A 484 0.63 14.55 -10.74
C PRO A 484 -0.66 14.58 -11.56
N PHE A 485 -0.97 15.76 -12.10
CA PHE A 485 -2.14 15.94 -12.97
C PHE A 485 -1.89 15.39 -14.37
N ALA A 486 -2.92 14.81 -15.00
CA ALA A 486 -2.92 14.59 -16.44
C ALA A 486 -3.03 15.94 -17.20
N ASP A 487 -2.27 16.10 -18.28
CA ASP A 487 -2.24 17.37 -19.04
C ASP A 487 -3.62 17.79 -19.54
N ILE A 488 -4.41 16.84 -20.05
CA ILE A 488 -5.79 17.09 -20.50
C ILE A 488 -6.69 17.59 -19.37
N THR A 489 -6.49 17.09 -18.15
CA THR A 489 -7.27 17.50 -16.97
C THR A 489 -6.91 18.91 -16.51
N VAL A 490 -5.64 19.33 -16.64
CA VAL A 490 -5.24 20.72 -16.37
C VAL A 490 -5.97 21.69 -17.29
N GLN A 491 -6.04 21.37 -18.60
CA GLN A 491 -6.77 22.18 -19.57
C GLN A 491 -8.28 22.17 -19.32
N ALA A 492 -8.85 21.00 -19.05
CA ALA A 492 -10.27 20.84 -18.76
C ALA A 492 -10.69 21.59 -17.50
N PHE A 493 -9.87 21.58 -16.44
CA PHE A 493 -10.11 22.36 -15.22
C PHE A 493 -10.21 23.86 -15.51
N GLY A 494 -9.27 24.42 -16.28
CA GLY A 494 -9.31 25.83 -16.68
C GLY A 494 -10.57 26.20 -17.47
N LYS A 495 -10.96 25.36 -18.43
CA LYS A 495 -12.20 25.54 -19.21
C LYS A 495 -13.45 25.41 -18.34
N THR A 496 -13.45 24.48 -17.39
CA THR A 496 -14.57 24.29 -16.45
C THR A 496 -14.76 25.52 -15.59
N ALA A 497 -13.67 26.08 -15.04
CA ALA A 497 -13.71 27.31 -14.27
C ALA A 497 -14.31 28.48 -15.06
N GLN A 498 -13.93 28.64 -16.33
CA GLN A 498 -14.52 29.65 -17.22
C GLN A 498 -16.03 29.42 -17.45
N CYS A 499 -16.47 28.17 -17.58
CA CYS A 499 -17.90 27.86 -17.71
C CYS A 499 -18.67 28.23 -16.45
N ILE A 500 -18.09 27.96 -15.27
CA ILE A 500 -18.70 28.34 -13.98
C ILE A 500 -18.78 29.86 -13.85
N GLU A 501 -17.72 30.61 -14.19
CA GLU A 501 -17.72 32.08 -14.15
C GLU A 501 -18.82 32.68 -15.04
N LYS A 502 -18.96 32.16 -16.28
CA LYS A 502 -20.04 32.57 -17.19
C LYS A 502 -21.42 32.22 -16.63
N ALA A 503 -21.59 31.02 -16.07
CA ALA A 503 -22.83 30.59 -15.44
C ALA A 503 -23.24 31.52 -14.28
N LEU A 504 -22.28 31.90 -13.44
CA LEU A 504 -22.48 32.82 -12.31
C LEU A 504 -22.93 34.20 -12.79
N HIS A 505 -22.32 34.70 -13.87
CA HIS A 505 -22.70 35.97 -14.47
C HIS A 505 -24.14 35.93 -14.99
N SER A 506 -24.48 34.95 -15.84
CA SER A 506 -25.83 34.77 -16.39
C SER A 506 -26.89 34.50 -15.32
N PHE A 507 -26.54 33.79 -14.25
CA PHE A 507 -27.44 33.55 -13.12
C PHE A 507 -27.73 34.85 -12.35
N SER A 508 -26.72 35.70 -12.13
CA SER A 508 -26.90 36.98 -11.42
C SER A 508 -27.70 38.02 -12.20
N GLN A 509 -27.64 37.99 -13.54
CA GLN A 509 -28.40 38.89 -14.41
C GLN A 509 -29.90 38.56 -14.50
N ARG A 510 -30.36 37.40 -14.00
CA ARG A 510 -31.81 37.08 -13.94
C ARG A 510 -32.57 37.84 -12.86
N GLY A 511 -31.86 38.30 -11.83
CA GLY A 511 -32.44 38.99 -10.67
C GLY A 511 -32.37 40.51 -10.76
N GLN A 512 -31.81 41.05 -11.85
CA GLN A 512 -31.90 42.45 -12.27
C GLN A 512 -32.97 42.54 -13.36
#